data_AF-A0A519HI58-F1
#
_entry.id   AF-A0A519HI58-F1
#
_cell.length_a   1.000
_cell.length_b   1.000
_cell.length_c   1.000
_cell.angle_alpha   90.00
_cell.angle_beta   90.00
_cell.angle_gamma   90.00
#
_symmetry.space_group_name_H-M   'P 1'
#
loop_
_entity.id
_entity.type
_entity.pdbx_description
1 polymer ?
#
loop_
_entity_poly.entity_id
_entity_poly.type
_entity_poly.pdbx_seq_one_letter_code
_entity_poly.pdbx_strand_id
1 'polypeptide(L)'
;MASAPQDHSDYVHGSQDVSEQQATYSAFMAMSKWGSLAIAALLAFLTIWFMPGGNFFGAAFAGIVIVVAGVLFLKKPKTSH
;
A
#
# COMPACT_ATOMS: atom_id res chain seq x y z
N MET A 1 -49.42 -14.00 1.48
CA MET A 1 -48.11 -14.52 1.91
C MET A 1 -47.31 -14.81 0.65
N ALA A 2 -46.58 -13.82 0.16
CA ALA A 2 -45.90 -13.89 -1.14
C ALA A 2 -44.56 -14.62 -0.97
N SER A 3 -44.42 -15.75 -1.65
CA SER A 3 -43.21 -16.57 -1.69
C SER A 3 -42.11 -15.78 -2.40
N ALA A 4 -41.00 -15.49 -1.72
CA ALA A 4 -39.80 -14.97 -2.37
C ALA A 4 -39.20 -16.06 -3.27
N PRO A 5 -38.81 -15.75 -4.52
CA PRO A 5 -38.07 -16.70 -5.34
C PRO A 5 -36.66 -16.80 -4.77
N GLN A 6 -36.40 -17.86 -4.01
CA GLN A 6 -35.05 -18.28 -3.64
C GLN A 6 -34.47 -18.98 -4.87
N ASP A 7 -33.84 -18.21 -5.74
CA ASP A 7 -33.04 -18.74 -6.84
C ASP A 7 -31.76 -19.36 -6.24
N HIS A 8 -31.88 -20.58 -5.73
CA HIS A 8 -30.75 -21.44 -5.43
C HIS A 8 -30.18 -21.93 -6.76
N SER A 9 -29.58 -21.03 -7.55
CA SER A 9 -28.66 -21.43 -8.60
C SER A 9 -27.62 -22.34 -7.95
N ASP A 10 -27.48 -23.57 -8.46
CA ASP A 10 -26.65 -24.63 -7.90
C ASP A 10 -25.24 -24.08 -7.58
N TYR A 11 -24.97 -23.81 -6.30
CA TYR A 11 -23.73 -23.16 -5.88
C TYR A 11 -22.56 -24.11 -6.16
N VAL A 12 -21.78 -23.85 -7.21
CA VAL A 12 -20.57 -24.63 -7.49
C VAL A 12 -19.41 -24.03 -6.70
N HIS A 13 -18.85 -24.81 -5.77
CA HIS A 13 -17.72 -24.40 -4.96
C HIS A 13 -16.56 -23.88 -5.84
N GLY A 14 -16.05 -22.67 -5.55
CA GLY A 14 -14.94 -22.05 -6.27
C GLY A 14 -15.28 -21.39 -7.62
N SER A 15 -16.55 -21.45 -8.05
CA SER A 15 -17.00 -20.78 -9.29
C SER A 15 -17.40 -19.31 -9.09
N GLN A 16 -17.41 -18.83 -7.85
CA GLN A 16 -17.75 -17.44 -7.53
C GLN A 16 -16.76 -16.49 -8.20
N ASP A 17 -17.27 -15.42 -8.84
CA ASP A 17 -16.41 -14.35 -9.33
C ASP A 17 -15.71 -13.62 -8.17
N VAL A 18 -14.39 -13.53 -8.27
CA VAL A 18 -13.50 -12.93 -7.27
C VAL A 18 -12.84 -11.63 -7.78
N SER A 19 -13.30 -11.08 -8.91
CA SER A 19 -12.76 -9.87 -9.55
C SER A 19 -12.65 -8.68 -8.58
N GLU A 20 -13.71 -8.38 -7.82
CA GLU A 20 -13.74 -7.29 -6.84
C GLU A 20 -12.78 -7.50 -5.66
N GLN A 21 -12.60 -8.75 -5.24
CA GLN A 21 -11.69 -9.08 -4.13
C GLN A 21 -10.23 -8.96 -4.58
N GLN A 22 -9.92 -9.35 -5.82
CA GLN A 22 -8.60 -9.13 -6.42
C GLN A 22 -8.29 -7.64 -6.55
N ALA A 23 -9.27 -6.82 -6.96
CA ALA A 23 -9.10 -5.37 -7.03
C ALA A 23 -8.82 -4.77 -5.65
N THR A 24 -9.58 -5.19 -4.64
CA THR A 24 -9.40 -4.76 -3.24
C THR A 24 -8.03 -5.16 -2.71
N TYR A 25 -7.60 -6.41 -2.95
CA TYR A 25 -6.28 -6.89 -2.55
C TYR A 25 -5.16 -6.09 -3.22
N SER A 26 -5.29 -5.80 -4.52
CA SER A 26 -4.31 -5.01 -5.26
C SER A 26 -4.20 -3.59 -4.71
N ALA A 27 -5.34 -2.96 -4.38
CA ALA A 27 -5.38 -1.64 -3.75
C ALA A 27 -4.74 -1.64 -2.36
N PHE A 28 -5.07 -2.63 -1.52
CA PHE A 28 -4.47 -2.80 -0.20
C PHE A 28 -2.95 -2.95 -0.30
N MET A 29 -2.46 -3.83 -1.18
CA MET A 29 -1.03 -4.04 -1.36
C MET A 29 -0.31 -2.79 -1.86
N ALA A 30 -0.92 -2.02 -2.76
CA ALA A 30 -0.36 -0.74 -3.21
C ALA A 30 -0.29 0.26 -2.04
N MET A 31 -1.36 0.37 -1.25
CA MET A 31 -1.44 1.25 -0.09
C MET A 31 -0.41 0.87 0.98
N SER A 32 -0.31 -0.41 1.36
CA SER A 32 0.67 -0.86 2.35
C SER A 32 2.10 -0.62 1.87
N LYS A 33 2.39 -0.89 0.60
CA LYS A 33 3.72 -0.70 0.01
C LYS A 33 4.16 0.75 0.02
N TRP A 34 3.33 1.66 -0.48
CA TRP A 34 3.69 3.08 -0.57
C TRP A 34 3.47 3.83 0.75
N GLY A 35 2.45 3.43 1.51
CA GLY A 35 2.12 4.00 2.80
C GLY A 35 3.18 3.72 3.86
N SER A 36 3.74 2.50 3.92
CA SER A 36 4.85 2.20 4.84
C SER A 36 6.09 3.04 4.54
N LEU A 37 6.44 3.25 3.27
CA LEU A 37 7.54 4.15 2.89
C LEU A 37 7.26 5.59 3.33
N ALA A 38 6.04 6.09 3.11
CA ALA A 38 5.65 7.44 3.50
C ALA A 38 5.76 7.64 5.03
N ILE A 39 5.28 6.67 5.81
CA ILE A 39 5.38 6.70 7.28
C ILE A 39 6.85 6.69 7.72
N ALA A 40 7.69 5.82 7.15
CA ALA A 40 9.10 5.74 7.51
C ALA A 40 9.84 7.06 7.21
N ALA A 41 9.61 7.65 6.04
CA ALA A 41 10.21 8.94 5.66
C ALA A 41 9.72 10.07 6.57
N LEU A 42 8.42 10.11 6.90
CA LEU A 42 7.84 11.11 7.78
C LEU A 42 8.40 11.02 9.20
N LEU A 43 8.49 9.80 9.76
CA LEU A 43 9.05 9.59 11.09
C LEU A 43 10.51 10.02 11.15
N ALA A 44 11.33 9.65 10.17
CA ALA A 44 12.73 10.07 10.12
C ALA A 44 12.85 11.60 10.01
N PHE A 45 12.04 12.22 9.16
CA PHE A 45 11.99 13.68 8.98
C PHE A 45 11.64 14.39 10.29
N LEU A 46 10.52 14.03 10.94
CA LEU A 46 10.09 14.67 12.17
C LEU A 46 11.08 14.43 13.31
N THR A 47 11.68 13.24 13.38
CA THR A 47 12.67 12.90 14.41
C THR A 47 13.92 13.76 14.28
N ILE A 48 14.49 13.87 13.07
CA ILE A 48 15.71 14.66 12.82
C ILE A 48 15.45 16.16 12.97
N TRP A 49 14.24 16.62 12.62
CA TRP A 49 13.89 18.03 12.79
C TRP A 49 13.78 18.39 14.28
N PHE A 50 13.01 17.62 15.05
CA PHE A 50 12.66 18.01 16.42
C PHE A 50 13.63 17.50 17.50
N MET A 51 14.63 16.68 17.18
CA MET A 51 15.67 16.32 18.15
C MET A 51 16.54 17.54 18.55
N PRO A 52 17.14 17.56 19.76
CA PRO A 52 18.05 18.63 20.17
C PRO A 52 19.19 18.83 19.16
N GLY A 53 19.39 20.06 18.69
CA GLY A 53 20.38 20.38 17.65
C GLY A 53 19.95 20.00 16.21
N GLY A 54 18.73 19.48 16.04
CA GLY A 54 18.10 19.22 14.76
C GLY A 54 17.80 20.48 13.97
N ASN A 55 17.64 20.32 12.65
CA ASN A 55 17.24 21.40 11.77
C ASN A 55 16.42 20.87 10.59
N PHE A 56 15.64 21.77 9.99
CA PHE A 56 14.75 21.43 8.88
C PHE A 56 15.48 20.87 7.65
N PHE A 57 16.61 21.47 7.27
CA PHE A 57 17.32 21.09 6.04
C PHE A 57 17.95 19.70 6.11
N GLY A 58 18.56 19.36 7.26
CA GLY A 58 19.09 18.02 7.53
C GLY A 58 17.99 16.97 7.56
N ALA A 59 16.85 17.30 8.18
CA ALA A 59 15.68 16.44 8.17
C ALA A 59 15.12 16.23 6.75
N ALA A 60 14.95 17.31 5.98
CA ALA A 60 14.44 17.27 4.61
C ALA A 60 15.36 16.45 3.71
N PHE A 61 16.67 16.62 3.83
CA PHE A 61 17.65 15.82 3.10
C PHE A 61 17.52 14.32 3.42
N ALA A 62 17.48 13.96 4.71
CA ALA A 62 17.31 12.57 5.11
C ALA A 62 15.98 11.97 4.62
N GLY A 63 14.88 12.73 4.71
CA GLY A 63 13.57 12.32 4.18
C GLY A 63 13.61 12.08 2.67
N ILE A 64 14.22 12.97 1.89
CA ILE A 64 14.38 12.82 0.44
C ILE A 64 15.19 11.57 0.12
N VAL A 65 16.31 11.35 0.81
CA VAL A 65 17.15 10.16 0.60
C VAL A 65 16.37 8.87 0.86
N ILE A 66 15.59 8.81 1.94
CA ILE A 66 14.75 7.64 2.26
C ILE A 66 13.70 7.41 1.18
N VAL A 67 13.00 8.47 0.73
CA VAL A 67 11.99 8.35 -0.33
C VAL A 67 12.61 7.88 -1.63
N VAL A 68 13.70 8.49 -2.07
CA VAL A 68 14.38 8.14 -3.33
C VAL A 68 14.88 6.70 -3.27
N ALA A 69 15.62 6.33 -2.21
CA ALA A 69 16.09 4.97 -2.03
C ALA A 69 14.92 3.98 -1.98
N GLY A 70 13.89 4.26 -1.18
CA GLY A 70 12.70 3.43 -1.06
C GLY A 70 11.97 3.23 -2.38
N VAL A 71 11.79 4.28 -3.19
CA VAL A 71 11.17 4.19 -4.52
C VAL A 71 12.01 3.31 -5.45
N LEU A 72 13.34 3.45 -5.44
CA LEU A 72 14.23 2.63 -6.26
C LEU A 72 14.19 1.15 -5.84
N PHE A 73 14.19 0.85 -4.55
CA PHE A 73 14.11 -0.52 -4.04
C PHE A 73 12.73 -1.16 -4.23
N LEU A 74 11.66 -0.38 -4.11
CA LEU A 74 10.30 -0.88 -4.19
C LEU A 74 9.81 -1.04 -5.64
N LYS A 75 10.44 -0.40 -6.62
CA LYS A 75 10.12 -0.65 -8.03
C LYS A 75 10.56 -2.07 -8.40
N LYS A 76 9.59 -2.94 -8.68
CA LYS A 76 9.88 -4.28 -9.19
C LYS A 76 10.59 -4.14 -10.56
N PRO A 77 11.66 -4.92 -10.83
CA PRO A 77 12.16 -5.04 -12.19
C PRO A 77 11.04 -5.61 -13.07
N LYS A 78 10.94 -5.14 -14.32
CA LYS A 78 9.99 -5.69 -15.29
C LYS A 78 10.37 -7.15 -15.52
N THR A 79 9.63 -8.08 -14.93
CA THR A 79 9.79 -9.50 -15.23
C THR A 79 9.27 -9.66 -16.66
N SER A 80 10.16 -9.96 -17.59
CA SER A 80 9.78 -10.37 -18.93
C SER A 80 9.43 -11.85 -18.82
N HIS A 81 8.14 -12.14 -18.63
CA HIS A 81 7.61 -13.46 -18.90
C HIS A 81 7.54 -13.67 -20.41
#